data_AF-A0A0P7AG17-F1
#
_entry.id   AF-A0A0P7AG17-F1
#
_cell.length_a   1.000
_cell.length_b   1.000
_cell.length_c   1.000
_cell.angle_alpha   90.00
_cell.angle_beta   90.00
_cell.angle_gamma   90.00
#
_symmetry.space_group_name_H-M   'P 1'
#
loop_
_entity.id
_entity.type
_entity.pdbx_description
1 polymer ?
#
loop_
_entity_poly.entity_id
_entity_poly.type
_entity_poly.pdbx_seq_one_letter_code
_entity_poly.pdbx_strand_id
1 'polypeptide(L)'
;MKEKILVTALAIAFTGALHAQSKKDQDREAIKEMCGCFEVTFNFAETFSYSQDSLYKPSKNKVDTALEWAQLVTDAEDEVVIQHILQVGNPAKPAIVKHWRQDWLFENTDLYLYNGDNNWTFHKKDADEVAGQWTQKVYQVDDSPRYEGTASWVHVDGKSYWENTAPAPLPRREYTTRADYNLTMRGNRHEITPEGWVHDQDNDKIVRKAGADDLLLAKEKGYNTYVKVPDARCKAAADWWVANQDKWADVRATWDDVFSRDMDLTLKEKVDNKVLYKHLFDDAVVGKKAISNVIESFVAKTENTGVKTK
;
A
#
# COMPACT_ATOMS: atom_id res chain seq x y z
N MET A 1 -45.35 -7.57 -63.24
CA MET A 1 -46.20 -7.38 -62.03
C MET A 1 -45.71 -8.41 -61.02
N LYS A 2 -44.90 -8.01 -60.02
CA LYS A 2 -45.27 -7.89 -58.59
C LYS A 2 -45.92 -9.20 -58.10
N GLU A 3 -45.40 -9.99 -57.14
CA GLU A 3 -44.93 -9.70 -55.78
C GLU A 3 -43.95 -10.84 -55.35
N LYS A 4 -42.71 -10.61 -54.89
CA LYS A 4 -42.23 -10.20 -53.55
C LYS A 4 -42.88 -10.93 -52.36
N ILE A 5 -42.32 -12.08 -51.96
CA ILE A 5 -42.07 -12.41 -50.54
C ILE A 5 -40.69 -13.06 -50.44
N LEU A 6 -39.68 -12.21 -50.32
CA LEU A 6 -38.34 -12.59 -49.86
C LEU A 6 -38.47 -12.70 -48.34
N VAL A 7 -38.56 -13.92 -47.80
CA VAL A 7 -38.47 -14.14 -46.35
C VAL A 7 -37.04 -13.80 -45.96
N THR A 8 -36.86 -12.60 -45.42
CA THR A 8 -35.59 -12.08 -44.94
C THR A 8 -35.09 -12.96 -43.80
N ALA A 9 -34.13 -13.84 -44.12
CA ALA A 9 -33.23 -14.40 -43.13
C ALA A 9 -32.35 -13.25 -42.61
N LEU A 10 -32.83 -12.55 -41.58
CA LEU A 10 -32.04 -11.61 -40.80
C LEU A 10 -31.91 -12.14 -39.36
N ALA A 11 -31.37 -13.35 -39.25
CA ALA A 11 -30.62 -13.71 -38.06
C ALA A 11 -29.30 -12.92 -38.15
N ILE A 12 -29.34 -11.64 -37.74
CA ILE A 12 -28.11 -10.95 -37.34
C ILE A 12 -27.62 -11.76 -36.15
N ALA A 13 -26.67 -12.64 -36.42
CA ALA A 13 -25.73 -13.11 -35.43
C ALA A 13 -25.07 -11.85 -34.87
N PHE A 14 -25.61 -11.33 -33.78
CA PHE A 14 -24.87 -10.50 -32.85
C PHE A 14 -23.83 -11.41 -32.21
N THR A 15 -22.81 -11.81 -32.97
CA THR A 15 -21.51 -12.15 -32.41
C THR A 15 -20.90 -10.84 -31.95
N GLY A 16 -21.51 -10.24 -30.92
CA GLY A 16 -20.75 -9.37 -30.05
C GLY A 16 -19.63 -10.26 -29.53
N ALA A 17 -18.40 -9.96 -29.92
CA ALA A 17 -17.25 -10.39 -29.17
C ALA A 17 -17.40 -9.76 -27.78
N LEU A 18 -18.21 -10.38 -26.92
CA LEU A 18 -18.04 -10.29 -25.49
C LEU A 18 -16.69 -10.94 -25.27
N HIS A 19 -15.62 -10.15 -25.39
CA HIS A 19 -14.36 -10.50 -24.80
C HIS A 19 -14.69 -10.68 -23.32
N ALA A 20 -14.85 -11.94 -22.90
CA ALA A 20 -14.85 -12.26 -21.49
C ALA A 20 -13.50 -11.75 -20.98
N GLN A 21 -13.53 -10.62 -20.29
CA GLN A 21 -12.33 -10.02 -19.70
C GLN A 21 -11.73 -11.10 -18.78
N SER A 22 -10.45 -11.41 -18.98
CA SER A 22 -9.79 -12.40 -18.13
C SER A 22 -9.90 -11.94 -16.68
N LYS A 23 -9.92 -12.87 -15.71
CA LYS A 23 -9.96 -12.48 -14.29
C LYS A 23 -8.82 -11.51 -13.96
N LYS A 24 -7.61 -11.78 -14.47
CA LYS A 24 -6.44 -10.90 -14.32
C LYS A 24 -6.70 -9.48 -14.85
N ASP A 25 -7.37 -9.34 -15.99
CA ASP A 25 -7.73 -8.02 -16.51
C ASP A 25 -8.78 -7.32 -15.64
N GLN A 26 -9.76 -8.05 -15.08
CA GLN A 26 -10.75 -7.47 -14.14
C GLN A 26 -10.06 -6.99 -12.86
N ASP A 27 -9.14 -7.79 -12.34
CA ASP A 27 -8.32 -7.44 -11.17
C ASP A 27 -7.49 -6.17 -11.44
N ARG A 28 -6.81 -6.10 -12.60
CA ARG A 28 -5.97 -4.96 -12.98
C ARG A 28 -6.78 -3.68 -13.15
N GLU A 29 -7.96 -3.75 -13.77
CA GLU A 29 -8.84 -2.60 -13.88
C GLU A 29 -9.40 -2.16 -12.52
N ALA A 30 -9.77 -3.09 -11.63
CA ALA A 30 -10.18 -2.76 -10.26
C ALA A 30 -9.06 -2.02 -9.49
N ILE A 31 -7.80 -2.45 -9.63
CA ILE A 31 -6.65 -1.74 -9.06
C ILE A 31 -6.54 -0.31 -9.63
N LYS A 32 -6.70 -0.15 -10.93
CA LYS A 32 -6.61 1.16 -11.60
C LYS A 32 -7.77 2.09 -11.25
N GLU A 33 -8.94 1.56 -10.87
CA GLU A 33 -10.05 2.38 -10.38
C GLU A 33 -9.71 3.14 -9.09
N MET A 34 -8.70 2.69 -8.33
CA MET A 34 -8.15 3.42 -7.19
C MET A 34 -7.29 4.64 -7.59
N CYS A 35 -7.12 4.93 -8.89
CA CYS A 35 -6.43 6.12 -9.39
C CYS A 35 -7.37 7.32 -9.62
N GLY A 36 -6.81 8.52 -9.53
CA GLY A 36 -7.50 9.80 -9.72
C GLY A 36 -7.47 10.69 -8.48
N CYS A 37 -8.34 11.70 -8.44
CA CYS A 37 -8.49 12.59 -7.30
C CYS A 37 -9.61 12.14 -6.37
N PHE A 38 -9.34 12.09 -5.07
CA PHE A 38 -10.29 11.65 -4.05
C PHE A 38 -10.39 12.63 -2.89
N GLU A 39 -11.61 12.81 -2.38
CA GLU A 39 -11.82 13.21 -0.99
C GLU A 39 -11.68 11.98 -0.11
N VAL A 40 -10.62 11.96 0.70
CA VAL A 40 -10.29 10.85 1.58
C VAL A 40 -10.77 11.16 2.98
N THR A 41 -11.48 10.22 3.59
CA THR A 41 -11.79 10.25 5.03
C THR A 41 -11.05 9.12 5.72
N PHE A 42 -10.26 9.45 6.74
CA PHE A 42 -9.61 8.49 7.61
C PHE A 42 -10.44 8.32 8.89
N ASN A 43 -11.06 7.15 9.09
CA ASN A 43 -11.90 6.89 10.26
C ASN A 43 -11.40 5.65 11.01
N PHE A 44 -10.92 5.83 12.24
CA PHE A 44 -10.42 4.73 13.06
C PHE A 44 -11.01 4.78 14.47
N ALA A 45 -11.38 3.62 14.99
CA ALA A 45 -11.85 3.43 16.35
C ALA A 45 -11.29 2.13 16.91
N GLU A 46 -10.71 2.19 18.12
CA GLU A 46 -10.39 0.98 18.86
C GLU A 46 -11.69 0.39 19.42
N THR A 47 -11.96 -0.88 19.15
CA THR A 47 -13.27 -1.51 19.37
C THR A 47 -13.29 -2.46 20.55
N PHE A 48 -12.36 -3.42 20.60
CA PHE A 48 -12.28 -4.41 21.67
C PHE A 48 -10.92 -4.31 22.36
N SER A 49 -10.91 -4.27 23.68
CA SER A 49 -9.68 -4.31 24.48
C SER A 49 -9.54 -5.66 25.16
N TYR A 50 -8.33 -6.21 25.16
CA TYR A 50 -7.96 -7.46 25.82
C TYR A 50 -6.91 -7.25 26.91
N SER A 51 -6.48 -6.00 27.13
CA SER A 51 -5.51 -5.66 28.17
C SER A 51 -6.05 -5.98 29.56
N GLN A 52 -5.19 -6.57 30.39
CA GLN A 52 -5.44 -6.76 31.82
C GLN A 52 -4.87 -5.62 32.67
N ASP A 53 -4.22 -4.63 32.05
CA ASP A 53 -3.69 -3.46 32.72
C ASP A 53 -4.83 -2.47 33.04
N SER A 54 -5.02 -2.18 34.33
CA SER A 54 -6.04 -1.24 34.80
C SER A 54 -5.77 0.21 34.39
N LEU A 55 -4.53 0.53 33.96
CA LEU A 55 -4.12 1.82 33.44
C LEU A 55 -4.20 1.90 31.91
N TYR A 56 -4.64 0.83 31.24
CA TYR A 56 -4.80 0.78 29.80
C TYR A 56 -5.69 1.93 29.30
N LYS A 57 -5.21 2.63 28.27
CA LYS A 57 -5.97 3.69 27.60
C LYS A 57 -6.12 3.34 26.13
N PRO A 58 -7.36 3.10 25.65
CA PRO A 58 -7.59 2.81 24.24
C PRO A 58 -7.20 4.01 23.39
N SER A 59 -6.88 3.76 22.13
CA SER A 59 -6.67 4.85 21.18
C SER A 59 -7.93 5.69 21.04
N LYS A 60 -7.73 7.02 20.96
CA LYS A 60 -8.83 7.94 20.68
C LYS A 60 -9.35 7.68 19.27
N ASN A 61 -10.66 7.83 19.09
CA ASN A 61 -11.25 7.84 17.75
C ASN A 61 -10.59 8.92 16.90
N LYS A 62 -10.30 8.58 15.66
CA LYS A 62 -9.67 9.45 14.68
C LYS A 62 -10.63 9.61 13.52
N VAL A 63 -11.02 10.85 13.25
CA VAL A 63 -11.66 11.24 11.99
C VAL A 63 -10.84 12.38 11.42
N ASP A 64 -10.40 12.22 10.17
CA ASP A 64 -9.63 13.24 9.46
C ASP A 64 -9.96 13.18 7.97
N THR A 65 -9.73 14.27 7.25
CA THR A 65 -10.07 14.36 5.84
C THR A 65 -8.98 15.07 5.05
N ALA A 66 -8.77 14.66 3.81
CA ALA A 66 -7.83 15.31 2.90
C ALA A 66 -8.27 15.14 1.45
N LEU A 67 -7.70 15.94 0.56
CA LEU A 67 -7.69 15.60 -0.87
C LEU A 67 -6.45 14.75 -1.14
N GLU A 68 -6.59 13.70 -1.93
CA GLU A 68 -5.49 12.82 -2.32
C GLU A 68 -5.51 12.57 -3.82
N TRP A 69 -4.35 12.79 -4.45
CA TRP A 69 -4.09 12.41 -5.82
C TRP A 69 -3.44 11.02 -5.83
N ALA A 70 -4.12 10.03 -6.40
CA ALA A 70 -3.61 8.70 -6.64
C ALA A 70 -3.13 8.60 -8.09
N GLN A 71 -1.83 8.85 -8.29
CA GLN A 71 -1.17 8.83 -9.58
C GLN A 71 -0.85 7.41 -10.03
N LEU A 72 -1.31 7.03 -11.22
CA LEU A 72 -0.84 5.83 -11.91
C LEU A 72 0.59 6.06 -12.41
N VAL A 73 1.55 5.31 -11.89
CA VAL A 73 2.99 5.41 -12.21
C VAL A 73 3.41 4.35 -13.22
N THR A 74 2.94 3.11 -13.01
CA THR A 74 3.19 1.97 -13.90
C THR A 74 1.85 1.28 -14.21
N ASP A 75 1.61 0.96 -15.47
CA ASP A 75 0.49 0.14 -15.97
C ASP A 75 1.07 -0.92 -16.92
N ALA A 76 1.52 -2.02 -16.34
CA ALA A 76 2.05 -3.18 -17.04
C ALA A 76 1.16 -4.40 -16.80
N GLU A 77 1.40 -5.49 -17.55
CA GLU A 77 0.51 -6.66 -17.50
C GLU A 77 0.46 -7.32 -16.11
N ASP A 78 1.62 -7.41 -15.45
CA ASP A 78 1.82 -8.06 -14.15
C ASP A 78 2.12 -7.07 -13.03
N GLU A 79 2.11 -5.76 -13.33
CA GLU A 79 2.52 -4.73 -12.38
C GLU A 79 1.69 -3.45 -12.55
N VAL A 80 1.11 -2.98 -11.44
CA VAL A 80 0.47 -1.65 -11.36
C VAL A 80 1.02 -0.89 -10.16
N VAL A 81 1.57 0.29 -10.39
CA VAL A 81 2.13 1.14 -9.32
C VAL A 81 1.32 2.41 -9.18
N ILE A 82 0.90 2.71 -7.96
CA ILE A 82 0.09 3.89 -7.63
C ILE A 82 0.78 4.69 -6.54
N GLN A 83 1.09 5.95 -6.85
CA GLN A 83 1.63 6.91 -5.88
C GLN A 83 0.52 7.80 -5.34
N HIS A 84 0.31 7.78 -4.03
CA HIS A 84 -0.65 8.64 -3.34
C HIS A 84 0.00 9.92 -2.83
N ILE A 85 -0.60 11.07 -3.10
CA ILE A 85 -0.08 12.39 -2.79
C ILE A 85 -1.18 13.23 -2.16
N LEU A 86 -1.01 13.56 -0.88
CA LEU A 86 -1.97 14.34 -0.12
C LEU A 86 -1.81 15.84 -0.40
N GLN A 87 -2.95 16.50 -0.45
CA GLN A 87 -3.12 17.95 -0.46
C GLN A 87 -3.84 18.35 0.84
N VAL A 88 -3.11 18.98 1.77
CA VAL A 88 -3.61 19.31 3.11
C VAL A 88 -3.48 20.80 3.44
N GLY A 89 -4.26 21.27 4.40
CA GLY A 89 -4.23 22.66 4.85
C GLY A 89 -5.07 23.60 3.98
N ASN A 90 -4.60 24.83 3.77
CA ASN A 90 -5.37 25.87 3.07
C ASN A 90 -5.54 25.50 1.58
N PRO A 91 -6.78 25.38 1.05
CA PRO A 91 -7.00 25.05 -0.35
C PRO A 91 -6.37 26.01 -1.37
N ALA A 92 -6.15 27.29 -1.01
CA ALA A 92 -5.50 28.26 -1.88
C ALA A 92 -3.96 28.10 -1.93
N LYS A 93 -3.37 27.49 -0.91
CA LYS A 93 -1.92 27.23 -0.77
C LYS A 93 -1.72 25.93 0.01
N PRO A 94 -2.06 24.79 -0.57
CA PRO A 94 -2.01 23.54 0.17
C PRO A 94 -0.58 23.09 0.40
N ALA A 95 -0.34 22.43 1.52
CA ALA A 95 0.88 21.65 1.70
C ALA A 95 0.72 20.33 0.96
N ILE A 96 1.74 19.96 0.18
CA ILE A 96 1.79 18.72 -0.57
C ILE A 96 2.64 17.71 0.18
N VAL A 97 2.14 16.48 0.32
CA VAL A 97 2.83 15.38 0.98
C VAL A 97 2.76 14.14 0.09
N LYS A 98 3.90 13.68 -0.44
CA LYS A 98 4.00 12.33 -1.01
C LYS A 98 3.75 11.34 0.13
N HIS A 99 2.59 10.69 0.14
CA HIS A 99 2.03 10.08 1.34
C HIS A 99 2.40 8.60 1.46
N TRP A 100 2.02 7.78 0.49
CA TRP A 100 2.36 6.36 0.45
C TRP A 100 2.31 5.88 -0.99
N ARG A 101 2.95 4.75 -1.25
CA ARG A 101 2.92 4.10 -2.56
C ARG A 101 2.41 2.68 -2.37
N GLN A 102 1.66 2.21 -3.36
CA GLN A 102 1.29 0.82 -3.47
C GLN A 102 1.75 0.28 -4.82
N ASP A 103 2.49 -0.82 -4.76
CA ASP A 103 2.84 -1.61 -5.93
C ASP A 103 1.99 -2.89 -5.89
N TRP A 104 1.36 -3.22 -7.01
CA TRP A 104 0.54 -4.40 -7.18
C TRP A 104 1.25 -5.34 -8.14
N LEU A 105 1.66 -6.50 -7.66
CA LEU A 105 2.44 -7.47 -8.44
C LEU A 105 1.66 -8.78 -8.58
N PHE A 106 1.40 -9.20 -9.82
CA PHE A 106 0.71 -10.45 -10.11
C PHE A 106 1.64 -11.65 -9.84
N GLU A 107 1.15 -12.64 -9.10
CA GLU A 107 1.85 -13.90 -8.77
C GLU A 107 3.26 -13.71 -8.17
N ASN A 108 3.51 -12.59 -7.46
CA ASN A 108 4.79 -12.32 -6.83
C ASN A 108 5.12 -13.33 -5.72
N THR A 109 6.30 -13.97 -5.82
CA THR A 109 6.78 -14.98 -4.86
C THR A 109 7.61 -14.38 -3.72
N ASP A 110 8.13 -13.17 -3.88
CA ASP A 110 9.15 -12.63 -3.00
C ASP A 110 8.52 -11.59 -2.05
N LEU A 111 8.44 -11.93 -0.76
CA LEU A 111 7.76 -11.14 0.25
C LEU A 111 8.68 -10.66 1.38
N TYR A 112 8.49 -9.42 1.82
CA TYR A 112 9.10 -8.79 2.98
C TYR A 112 8.05 -8.59 4.08
N LEU A 113 7.94 -9.56 4.99
CA LEU A 113 6.95 -9.51 6.07
C LEU A 113 7.48 -8.75 7.28
N TYR A 114 6.78 -7.70 7.69
CA TYR A 114 7.17 -6.92 8.86
C TYR A 114 7.19 -7.79 10.12
N ASN A 115 8.24 -7.64 10.92
CA ASN A 115 8.46 -8.43 12.14
C ASN A 115 8.82 -7.57 13.36
N GLY A 116 8.30 -6.35 13.43
CA GLY A 116 8.52 -5.45 14.56
C GLY A 116 9.85 -4.69 14.49
N ASP A 117 9.91 -3.56 15.20
CA ASP A 117 11.14 -2.78 15.45
C ASP A 117 11.98 -2.45 14.19
N ASN A 118 11.30 -2.08 13.09
CA ASN A 118 11.91 -1.83 11.77
C ASN A 118 12.69 -3.02 11.20
N ASN A 119 12.16 -4.23 11.39
CA ASN A 119 12.65 -5.45 10.75
C ASN A 119 11.59 -6.03 9.81
N TRP A 120 12.04 -6.55 8.68
CA TRP A 120 11.26 -7.31 7.73
C TRP A 120 12.00 -8.61 7.42
N THR A 121 11.29 -9.72 7.53
CA THR A 121 11.83 -11.04 7.18
C THR A 121 11.52 -11.32 5.71
N PHE A 122 12.52 -11.78 4.97
CA PHE A 122 12.35 -12.18 3.59
C PHE A 122 11.76 -13.59 3.52
N HIS A 123 10.68 -13.73 2.76
CA HIS A 123 9.96 -14.97 2.55
C HIS A 123 9.76 -15.20 1.05
N LYS A 124 10.34 -16.29 0.55
CA LYS A 124 10.06 -16.78 -0.80
C LYS A 124 8.94 -17.81 -0.75
N LYS A 125 7.84 -17.53 -1.44
CA LYS A 125 6.72 -18.44 -1.65
C LYS A 125 6.93 -19.32 -2.87
N ASP A 126 6.27 -20.47 -2.87
CA ASP A 126 6.17 -21.29 -4.07
C ASP A 126 5.15 -20.67 -5.05
N ALA A 127 5.36 -20.87 -6.36
CA ALA A 127 4.54 -20.23 -7.39
C ALA A 127 3.06 -20.66 -7.35
N ASP A 128 2.78 -21.88 -6.89
CA ASP A 128 1.43 -22.40 -6.72
C ASP A 128 0.68 -21.76 -5.54
N GLU A 129 1.40 -21.28 -4.51
CA GLU A 129 0.78 -20.55 -3.39
C GLU A 129 0.23 -19.18 -3.80
N VAL A 130 0.79 -18.57 -4.85
CA VAL A 130 0.48 -17.20 -5.30
C VAL A 130 -0.23 -17.16 -6.65
N ALA A 131 -0.50 -18.31 -7.26
CA ALA A 131 -1.16 -18.42 -8.56
C ALA A 131 -2.50 -17.66 -8.57
N GLY A 132 -2.68 -16.78 -9.56
CA GLY A 132 -3.86 -15.92 -9.72
C GLY A 132 -4.01 -14.81 -8.67
N GLN A 133 -3.03 -14.61 -7.78
CA GLN A 133 -3.08 -13.59 -6.74
C GLN A 133 -2.35 -12.31 -7.15
N TRP A 134 -2.72 -11.21 -6.50
CA TRP A 134 -1.98 -9.97 -6.54
C TRP A 134 -1.39 -9.69 -5.16
N THR A 135 -0.09 -9.41 -5.12
CA THR A 135 0.60 -8.89 -3.94
C THR A 135 0.44 -7.37 -3.91
N GLN A 136 -0.07 -6.81 -2.81
CA GLN A 136 0.05 -5.39 -2.53
C GLN A 136 1.31 -5.16 -1.69
N LYS A 137 2.27 -4.40 -2.22
CA LYS A 137 3.42 -3.87 -1.48
C LYS A 137 3.16 -2.41 -1.12
N VAL A 138 3.14 -2.10 0.17
CA VAL A 138 2.90 -0.74 0.67
C VAL A 138 4.20 -0.14 1.17
N TYR A 139 4.49 1.07 0.69
CA TYR A 139 5.69 1.82 1.04
C TYR A 139 5.36 3.13 1.77
N GLN A 140 6.32 3.60 2.56
CA GLN A 140 6.21 4.85 3.30
C GLN A 140 6.46 6.08 2.42
N VAL A 141 6.42 7.28 3.02
CA VAL A 141 6.67 8.56 2.34
C VAL A 141 8.02 8.61 1.61
N ASP A 142 9.00 7.85 2.11
CA ASP A 142 10.38 7.74 1.62
C ASP A 142 10.65 6.46 0.81
N ASP A 143 9.59 5.78 0.40
CA ASP A 143 9.58 4.50 -0.31
C ASP A 143 10.24 3.33 0.44
N SER A 144 10.56 3.47 1.73
CA SER A 144 10.93 2.32 2.56
C SER A 144 9.75 1.34 2.66
N PRO A 145 10.01 0.02 2.84
CA PRO A 145 8.93 -0.94 3.00
C PRO A 145 8.10 -0.59 4.23
N ARG A 146 6.79 -0.83 4.15
CA ARG A 146 5.88 -0.69 5.27
C ARG A 146 5.29 -2.05 5.61
N TYR A 147 4.48 -2.59 4.72
CA TYR A 147 3.90 -3.93 4.84
C TYR A 147 3.49 -4.42 3.47
N GLU A 148 3.30 -5.73 3.36
CA GLU A 148 2.81 -6.33 2.13
C GLU A 148 2.14 -7.67 2.38
N GLY A 149 1.35 -8.10 1.42
CA GLY A 149 0.81 -9.44 1.38
C GLY A 149 0.06 -9.71 0.09
N THR A 150 -0.30 -10.97 -0.10
CA THR A 150 -0.86 -11.48 -1.35
C THR A 150 -2.22 -12.10 -1.13
N ALA A 151 -3.14 -11.87 -2.07
CA ALA A 151 -4.47 -12.46 -2.09
C ALA A 151 -5.10 -12.37 -3.50
N SER A 152 -6.21 -13.05 -3.69
CA SER A 152 -7.02 -12.95 -4.91
C SER A 152 -8.01 -11.79 -4.81
N TRP A 153 -8.17 -11.05 -5.91
CA TRP A 153 -9.37 -10.23 -6.11
C TRP A 153 -10.60 -11.11 -6.30
N VAL A 154 -11.75 -10.67 -5.79
CA VAL A 154 -13.04 -11.34 -5.87
C VAL A 154 -14.02 -10.42 -6.58
N HIS A 155 -14.62 -10.90 -7.67
CA HIS A 155 -15.65 -10.21 -8.45
C HIS A 155 -16.94 -11.03 -8.41
N VAL A 156 -17.89 -10.66 -7.55
CA VAL A 156 -19.12 -11.44 -7.33
C VAL A 156 -20.27 -10.52 -6.90
N ASP A 157 -21.47 -10.79 -7.39
CA ASP A 157 -22.70 -10.05 -7.04
C ASP A 157 -22.57 -8.52 -7.16
N GLY A 158 -21.84 -8.07 -8.19
CA GLY A 158 -21.59 -6.64 -8.43
C GLY A 158 -20.58 -5.98 -7.49
N LYS A 159 -19.89 -6.76 -6.66
CA LYS A 159 -18.78 -6.30 -5.81
C LYS A 159 -17.45 -6.72 -6.40
N SER A 160 -16.45 -5.85 -6.25
CA SER A 160 -15.06 -6.09 -6.60
C SER A 160 -14.19 -5.72 -5.41
N TYR A 161 -13.51 -6.70 -4.82
CA TYR A 161 -12.63 -6.43 -3.68
C TYR A 161 -11.44 -7.38 -3.61
N TRP A 162 -10.36 -6.90 -3.01
CA TRP A 162 -9.19 -7.68 -2.61
C TRP A 162 -9.06 -7.62 -1.10
N GLU A 163 -8.79 -8.76 -0.47
CA GLU A 163 -8.71 -8.85 0.98
C GLU A 163 -7.54 -9.72 1.44
N ASN A 164 -6.74 -9.21 2.37
CA ASN A 164 -5.64 -9.95 2.96
C ASN A 164 -5.43 -9.59 4.44
N THR A 165 -4.53 -10.33 5.08
CA THR A 165 -4.00 -9.99 6.40
C THR A 165 -2.48 -9.90 6.33
N ALA A 166 -1.90 -8.81 6.84
CA ALA A 166 -0.46 -8.59 6.81
C ALA A 166 0.07 -7.92 8.09
N PRO A 167 1.23 -8.33 8.62
CA PRO A 167 1.88 -7.62 9.71
C PRO A 167 2.42 -6.27 9.20
N ALA A 168 2.28 -5.23 10.01
CA ALA A 168 2.63 -3.87 9.65
C ALA A 168 3.17 -3.07 10.83
N PRO A 169 4.01 -2.05 10.56
CA PRO A 169 4.42 -1.09 11.57
C PRO A 169 3.24 -0.26 12.06
N LEU A 170 3.39 0.26 13.27
CA LEU A 170 2.43 1.17 13.86
C LEU A 170 2.27 2.42 12.98
N PRO A 171 1.05 2.93 12.80
CA PRO A 171 0.86 4.23 12.18
C PRO A 171 1.34 5.35 13.11
N ARG A 172 1.73 6.51 12.55
CA ARG A 172 2.25 7.67 13.29
C ARG A 172 1.43 8.10 14.50
N ARG A 173 0.10 8.07 14.39
CA ARG A 173 -0.79 8.45 15.51
C ARG A 173 -0.59 7.57 16.76
N GLU A 174 -0.14 6.34 16.56
CA GLU A 174 0.04 5.34 17.61
C GLU A 174 1.46 5.44 18.19
N TYR A 175 2.51 5.21 17.40
CA TYR A 175 3.89 5.15 17.94
C TYR A 175 4.38 6.48 18.54
N THR A 176 3.71 7.61 18.27
CA THR A 176 4.06 8.91 18.88
C THR A 176 3.42 9.13 20.24
N THR A 177 2.41 8.34 20.60
CA THR A 177 1.64 8.51 21.84
C THR A 177 1.55 7.25 22.68
N ARG A 178 1.88 6.09 22.11
CA ARG A 178 1.78 4.77 22.70
C ARG A 178 3.08 3.99 22.47
N ALA A 179 3.39 3.15 23.45
CA ALA A 179 4.54 2.25 23.44
C ALA A 179 4.20 0.87 24.03
N ASP A 180 2.90 0.58 24.17
CA ASP A 180 2.38 -0.64 24.81
C ASP A 180 2.15 -1.79 23.83
N TYR A 181 2.47 -1.60 22.54
CA TYR A 181 2.51 -2.64 21.51
C TYR A 181 3.45 -2.22 20.37
N ASN A 182 3.87 -3.17 19.53
CA ASN A 182 4.93 -2.97 18.52
C ASN A 182 4.60 -3.52 17.12
N LEU A 183 3.44 -4.16 16.95
CA LEU A 183 2.99 -4.68 15.65
C LEU A 183 1.49 -4.48 15.46
N THR A 184 1.08 -4.16 14.23
CA THR A 184 -0.33 -4.22 13.82
C THR A 184 -0.49 -5.37 12.83
N MET A 185 -1.33 -6.36 13.14
CA MET A 185 -1.78 -7.31 12.13
C MET A 185 -2.98 -6.68 11.43
N ARG A 186 -2.76 -6.19 10.21
CA ARG A 186 -3.77 -5.45 9.45
C ARG A 186 -4.57 -6.41 8.61
N GLY A 187 -5.88 -6.46 8.82
CA GLY A 187 -6.83 -6.88 7.78
C GLY A 187 -6.97 -5.73 6.79
N ASN A 188 -6.75 -5.97 5.51
CA ASN A 188 -6.92 -4.98 4.46
C ASN A 188 -7.97 -5.49 3.50
N ARG A 189 -9.06 -4.74 3.33
CA ARG A 189 -10.04 -4.95 2.27
C ARG A 189 -10.13 -3.71 1.41
N HIS A 190 -9.62 -3.79 0.18
CA HIS A 190 -9.79 -2.76 -0.84
C HIS A 190 -11.02 -3.14 -1.65
N GLU A 191 -12.09 -2.36 -1.56
CA GLU A 191 -13.33 -2.59 -2.30
C GLU A 191 -13.64 -1.40 -3.19
N ILE A 192 -13.90 -1.68 -4.46
CA ILE A 192 -14.32 -0.69 -5.44
C ILE A 192 -15.82 -0.43 -5.26
N THR A 193 -16.19 0.85 -5.25
CA THR A 193 -17.58 1.30 -5.08
C THR A 193 -17.98 2.25 -6.22
N PRO A 194 -19.28 2.48 -6.46
CA PRO A 194 -19.73 3.41 -7.50
C PRO A 194 -19.18 4.84 -7.34
N GLU A 195 -18.90 5.27 -6.10
CA GLU A 195 -18.40 6.60 -5.78
C GLU A 195 -16.86 6.67 -5.71
N GLY A 196 -16.15 5.55 -5.82
CA GLY A 196 -14.69 5.48 -5.69
C GLY A 196 -14.25 4.14 -5.11
N TRP A 197 -13.61 4.15 -3.94
CA TRP A 197 -13.21 2.90 -3.27
C TRP A 197 -13.10 3.07 -1.75
N VAL A 198 -13.06 1.96 -1.05
CA VAL A 198 -12.91 1.92 0.42
C VAL A 198 -11.74 1.02 0.80
N HIS A 199 -11.00 1.42 1.83
CA HIS A 199 -10.04 0.58 2.53
C HIS A 199 -10.60 0.26 3.91
N ASP A 200 -11.34 -0.85 3.97
CA ASP A 200 -11.92 -1.39 5.19
C ASP A 200 -10.88 -2.25 5.91
N GLN A 201 -10.66 -1.98 7.19
CA GLN A 201 -9.57 -2.55 7.97
C GLN A 201 -10.04 -3.09 9.29
N ASP A 202 -9.73 -4.35 9.55
CA ASP A 202 -9.86 -4.98 10.86
C ASP A 202 -8.45 -5.27 11.39
N ASN A 203 -7.99 -4.43 12.31
CA ASN A 203 -6.62 -4.42 12.79
C ASN A 203 -6.52 -5.04 14.18
N ASP A 204 -5.57 -5.94 14.37
CA ASP A 204 -5.15 -6.41 15.70
C ASP A 204 -3.89 -5.66 16.14
N LYS A 205 -3.93 -5.09 17.35
CA LYS A 205 -2.76 -4.49 18.02
C LYS A 205 -2.05 -5.56 18.81
N ILE A 206 -0.81 -5.87 18.46
CA ILE A 206 -0.07 -7.02 18.97
C ILE A 206 1.20 -6.57 19.70
N VAL A 207 1.41 -7.15 20.88
CA VAL A 207 2.71 -7.14 21.56
C VAL A 207 3.45 -8.40 21.17
N ARG A 208 4.50 -8.24 20.36
CA ARG A 208 5.40 -9.32 19.95
C ARG A 208 6.71 -9.25 20.73
N LYS A 209 7.16 -10.39 21.25
CA LYS A 209 8.45 -10.53 21.94
C LYS A 209 9.16 -11.80 21.45
N ALA A 210 10.48 -11.73 21.31
CA ALA A 210 11.26 -12.89 20.89
C ALA A 210 11.09 -14.06 21.88
N GLY A 211 10.79 -15.25 21.34
CA GLY A 211 10.64 -16.48 22.13
C GLY A 211 9.37 -16.55 22.98
N ALA A 212 8.39 -15.68 22.77
CA ALA A 212 7.09 -15.71 23.42
C ALA A 212 5.96 -15.64 22.39
N ASP A 213 4.79 -16.14 22.77
CA ASP A 213 3.60 -16.01 21.94
C ASP A 213 3.15 -14.54 21.86
N ASP A 214 2.58 -14.17 20.71
CA ASP A 214 2.00 -12.86 20.49
C ASP A 214 0.83 -12.62 21.45
N LEU A 215 0.82 -11.44 22.07
CA LEU A 215 -0.30 -10.99 22.89
C LEU A 215 -1.17 -10.02 22.10
N LEU A 216 -2.44 -10.37 21.91
CA LEU A 216 -3.46 -9.45 21.40
C LEU A 216 -3.79 -8.41 22.49
N LEU A 217 -3.46 -7.15 22.22
CA LEU A 217 -3.74 -6.03 23.13
C LEU A 217 -5.16 -5.48 22.91
N ALA A 218 -5.52 -5.24 21.65
CA ALA A 218 -6.79 -4.65 21.26
C ALA A 218 -7.10 -4.88 19.78
N LYS A 219 -8.35 -4.69 19.40
CA LYS A 219 -8.83 -4.61 18.01
C LYS A 219 -9.17 -3.18 17.65
N GLU A 220 -8.96 -2.81 16.39
CA GLU A 220 -9.29 -1.50 15.84
C GLU A 220 -9.99 -1.67 14.50
N LYS A 221 -11.11 -0.98 14.33
CA LYS A 221 -11.77 -0.81 13.02
C LYS A 221 -11.21 0.44 12.36
N GLY A 222 -10.69 0.30 11.14
CA GLY A 222 -10.40 1.40 10.24
C GLY A 222 -11.36 1.34 9.06
N TYR A 223 -11.91 2.47 8.66
CA TYR A 223 -12.79 2.56 7.50
C TYR A 223 -12.44 3.83 6.72
N ASN A 224 -11.51 3.69 5.78
CA ASN A 224 -11.12 4.81 4.94
C ASN A 224 -11.99 4.83 3.69
N THR A 225 -12.54 5.99 3.35
CA THR A 225 -13.32 6.17 2.11
C THR A 225 -12.57 7.09 1.17
N TYR A 226 -12.54 6.73 -0.11
CA TYR A 226 -11.95 7.51 -1.18
C TYR A 226 -13.06 7.87 -2.16
N VAL A 227 -13.69 9.02 -1.96
CA VAL A 227 -14.78 9.49 -2.81
C VAL A 227 -14.19 10.24 -3.99
N LYS A 228 -14.43 9.75 -5.21
CA LYS A 228 -13.84 10.30 -6.43
C LYS A 228 -14.41 11.69 -6.71
N VAL A 229 -13.53 12.62 -7.02
CA VAL A 229 -13.87 14.01 -7.35
C VAL A 229 -13.11 14.44 -8.61
N PRO A 230 -13.48 15.56 -9.26
CA PRO A 230 -12.78 15.99 -10.47
C PRO A 230 -11.29 16.22 -10.22
N ASP A 231 -10.44 15.68 -11.09
CA ASP A 231 -8.97 15.73 -10.99
C ASP A 231 -8.41 17.15 -10.79
N ALA A 232 -9.09 18.15 -11.35
CA ALA A 232 -8.74 19.57 -11.18
C ALA A 232 -8.66 20.01 -9.70
N ARG A 233 -9.36 19.34 -8.78
CA ARG A 233 -9.29 19.62 -7.34
C ARG A 233 -7.96 19.21 -6.71
N CYS A 234 -7.29 18.23 -7.28
CA CYS A 234 -5.97 17.76 -6.86
C CYS A 234 -4.84 18.34 -7.71
N LYS A 235 -5.09 19.42 -8.47
CA LYS A 235 -4.12 19.99 -9.41
C LYS A 235 -2.75 20.28 -8.78
N ALA A 236 -2.71 20.82 -7.55
CA ALA A 236 -1.43 21.13 -6.92
C ALA A 236 -0.61 19.87 -6.58
N ALA A 237 -1.27 18.78 -6.17
CA ALA A 237 -0.61 17.49 -5.95
C ALA A 237 -0.14 16.84 -7.26
N ALA A 238 -0.97 16.91 -8.31
CA ALA A 238 -0.61 16.42 -9.64
C ALA A 238 0.58 17.19 -10.25
N ASP A 239 0.57 18.53 -10.17
CA ASP A 239 1.68 19.37 -10.65
C ASP A 239 2.97 19.11 -9.86
N TRP A 240 2.86 18.91 -8.54
CA TRP A 240 4.00 18.53 -7.71
C TRP A 240 4.59 17.19 -8.14
N TRP A 241 3.76 16.19 -8.47
CA TRP A 241 4.25 14.90 -8.96
C TRP A 241 5.10 15.06 -10.23
N VAL A 242 4.59 15.80 -11.22
CA VAL A 242 5.30 16.03 -12.48
C VAL A 242 6.68 16.63 -12.25
N ALA A 243 6.81 17.56 -11.28
CA ALA A 243 8.08 18.19 -10.95
C ALA A 243 9.06 17.30 -10.15
N ASN A 244 8.57 16.25 -9.49
CA ASN A 244 9.36 15.45 -8.53
C ASN A 244 9.54 13.98 -8.92
N GLN A 245 8.78 13.49 -9.91
CA GLN A 245 8.70 12.06 -10.25
C GLN A 245 10.06 11.44 -10.60
N ASP A 246 10.97 12.20 -11.24
CA ASP A 246 12.29 11.71 -11.66
C ASP A 246 13.17 11.38 -10.44
N LYS A 247 13.20 12.28 -9.43
CA LYS A 247 13.90 12.01 -8.16
C LYS A 247 13.32 10.77 -7.48
N TRP A 248 12.01 10.64 -7.46
CA TRP A 248 11.36 9.49 -6.84
C TRP A 248 11.54 8.19 -7.65
N ALA A 249 11.75 8.28 -8.97
CA ALA A 249 12.15 7.12 -9.77
C ALA A 249 13.56 6.63 -9.35
N ASP A 250 14.52 7.54 -9.14
CA ASP A 250 15.85 7.17 -8.61
C ASP A 250 15.77 6.55 -7.21
N VAL A 251 14.89 7.08 -6.34
CA VAL A 251 14.62 6.51 -5.00
C VAL A 251 14.07 5.09 -5.11
N ARG A 252 13.03 4.88 -5.94
CA ARG A 252 12.46 3.54 -6.16
C ARG A 252 13.50 2.56 -6.69
N ALA A 253 14.24 2.94 -7.74
CA ALA A 253 15.28 2.09 -8.31
C ALA A 253 16.38 1.73 -7.30
N THR A 254 16.69 2.63 -6.36
CA THR A 254 17.65 2.34 -5.28
C THR A 254 17.08 1.36 -4.26
N TRP A 255 15.80 1.47 -3.92
CA TRP A 255 15.12 0.50 -3.07
C TRP A 255 15.01 -0.86 -3.75
N ASP A 256 14.75 -0.91 -5.06
CA ASP A 256 14.73 -2.16 -5.83
C ASP A 256 16.09 -2.88 -5.76
N ASP A 257 17.21 -2.14 -5.84
CA ASP A 257 18.57 -2.66 -5.63
C ASP A 257 18.80 -3.20 -4.18
N VAL A 258 18.01 -2.74 -3.20
CA VAL A 258 18.02 -3.28 -1.83
C VAL A 258 17.17 -4.54 -1.73
N PHE A 259 15.97 -4.53 -2.30
CA PHE A 259 15.05 -5.66 -2.26
C PHE A 259 15.55 -6.86 -3.08
N SER A 260 16.30 -6.64 -4.15
CA SER A 260 16.90 -7.69 -4.98
C SER A 260 18.00 -8.50 -4.26
N ARG A 261 18.24 -8.24 -2.98
CA ARG A 261 19.21 -8.96 -2.15
C ARG A 261 18.61 -10.22 -1.53
N ASP A 262 17.30 -10.37 -1.58
CA ASP A 262 16.56 -11.55 -1.10
C ASP A 262 16.96 -11.96 0.32
N MET A 263 17.11 -10.96 1.19
CA MET A 263 17.55 -11.13 2.58
C MET A 263 16.71 -10.28 3.52
N ASP A 264 16.67 -10.70 4.79
CA ASP A 264 16.06 -9.92 5.86
C ASP A 264 16.58 -8.47 5.85
N LEU A 265 15.65 -7.55 6.06
CA LEU A 265 15.91 -6.13 6.02
C LEU A 265 15.64 -5.52 7.40
N THR A 266 16.67 -4.91 7.96
CA THR A 266 16.57 -4.10 9.17
C THR A 266 16.91 -2.65 8.83
N LEU A 267 16.05 -1.72 9.23
CA LEU A 267 16.30 -0.28 9.05
C LEU A 267 16.61 0.38 10.39
N LYS A 268 17.69 1.16 10.42
CA LYS A 268 17.98 2.05 11.55
C LYS A 268 16.86 3.09 11.67
N GLU A 269 16.47 3.43 12.90
CA GLU A 269 15.49 4.50 13.11
C GLU A 269 16.01 5.86 12.61
N LYS A 270 17.31 6.14 12.83
CA LYS A 270 17.95 7.42 12.50
C LYS A 270 19.38 7.22 12.03
N VAL A 271 19.80 8.11 11.14
CA VAL A 271 21.20 8.36 10.77
C VAL A 271 21.42 9.87 10.87
N ASP A 272 22.51 10.28 11.51
CA ASP A 272 22.82 11.70 11.79
C ASP A 272 21.65 12.44 12.47
N ASN A 273 21.02 11.79 13.46
CA ASN A 273 19.86 12.28 14.21
C ASN A 273 18.62 12.64 13.36
N LYS A 274 18.56 12.18 12.11
CA LYS A 274 17.43 12.35 11.20
C LYS A 274 16.89 10.99 10.76
N VAL A 275 15.58 10.92 10.60
CA VAL A 275 14.86 9.78 9.99
C VAL A 275 15.01 9.82 8.46
N LEU A 276 14.83 8.69 7.78
CA LEU A 276 15.14 8.55 6.35
C LEU A 276 14.46 9.61 5.47
N TYR A 277 13.14 9.78 5.60
CA TYR A 277 12.42 10.79 4.81
C TYR A 277 12.99 12.20 4.96
N LYS A 278 13.55 12.59 6.11
CA LYS A 278 14.12 13.94 6.26
C LYS A 278 15.36 14.14 5.38
N HIS A 279 16.08 13.07 5.05
CA HIS A 279 17.20 13.12 4.12
C HIS A 279 16.71 13.08 2.68
N LEU A 280 15.80 12.17 2.34
CA LEU A 280 15.34 12.03 0.95
C LEU A 280 14.51 13.22 0.46
N PHE A 281 13.81 13.94 1.34
CA PHE A 281 13.12 15.18 0.99
C PHE A 281 14.02 16.42 0.99
N ASP A 282 15.32 16.29 1.29
CA ASP A 282 16.27 17.40 1.14
C ASP A 282 16.56 17.63 -0.36
N ASP A 283 16.39 18.87 -0.82
CA ASP A 283 16.62 19.27 -2.21
C ASP A 283 18.09 19.09 -2.63
N ALA A 284 19.02 19.02 -1.69
CA ALA A 284 20.43 18.73 -1.96
C ALA A 284 20.70 17.25 -2.25
N VAL A 285 19.81 16.34 -1.83
CA VAL A 285 19.94 14.90 -2.10
C VAL A 285 19.30 14.59 -3.45
N VAL A 286 20.12 14.65 -4.49
CA VAL A 286 19.74 14.42 -5.89
C VAL A 286 20.69 13.45 -6.58
N GLY A 287 20.16 12.68 -7.53
CA GLY A 287 20.88 11.69 -8.31
C GLY A 287 21.11 10.38 -7.56
N LYS A 288 21.03 9.28 -8.33
CA LYS A 288 21.11 7.89 -7.82
C LYS A 288 22.23 7.63 -6.81
N LYS A 289 23.45 8.17 -6.99
CA LYS A 289 24.57 7.94 -6.06
C LYS A 289 24.34 8.55 -4.66
N ALA A 290 23.86 9.79 -4.59
CA ALA A 290 23.60 10.44 -3.30
C ALA A 290 22.43 9.77 -2.57
N ILE A 291 21.37 9.45 -3.32
CA ILE A 291 20.20 8.72 -2.83
C ILE A 291 20.59 7.34 -2.30
N SER A 292 21.39 6.58 -3.06
CA SER A 292 21.93 5.28 -2.64
C SER A 292 22.75 5.37 -1.36
N ASN A 293 23.68 6.33 -1.25
CA ASN A 293 24.44 6.51 -0.02
C ASN A 293 23.53 6.77 1.20
N VAL A 294 22.46 7.55 1.02
CA VAL A 294 21.48 7.79 2.08
C VAL A 294 20.75 6.50 2.43
N ILE A 295 20.11 5.82 1.48
CA ILE A 295 19.35 4.59 1.76
C ILE A 295 20.24 3.51 2.40
N GLU A 296 21.42 3.25 1.85
CA GLU A 296 22.37 2.27 2.40
C GLU A 296 22.82 2.62 3.83
N SER A 297 22.86 3.89 4.20
CA SER A 297 23.22 4.28 5.57
C SER A 297 22.18 3.81 6.60
N PHE A 298 20.91 3.67 6.19
CA PHE A 298 19.79 3.20 7.00
C PHE A 298 19.67 1.68 7.01
N VAL A 299 20.03 1.00 5.92
CA VAL A 299 20.07 -0.47 5.88
C VAL A 299 21.13 -0.96 6.87
N ALA A 300 20.70 -1.70 7.89
CA ALA A 300 21.63 -2.30 8.83
C ALA A 300 22.42 -3.40 8.12
N LYS A 301 23.75 -3.37 8.26
CA LYS A 301 24.59 -4.47 7.77
C LYS A 301 24.37 -5.65 8.70
N THR A 302 23.96 -6.79 8.16
CA THR A 302 23.94 -8.05 8.89
C THR A 302 25.37 -8.36 9.33
N GLU A 303 25.66 -8.22 10.62
CA GLU A 303 26.82 -8.90 11.19
C GLU A 303 26.51 -10.38 11.12
N ASN A 304 27.17 -11.09 10.20
CA ASN A 304 27.26 -12.54 10.24
C ASN A 304 27.89 -12.92 11.58
N THR A 305 27.07 -13.08 12.61
CA THR A 305 27.46 -13.80 13.82
C THR A 305 27.50 -15.27 13.45
N GLY A 306 28.57 -15.62 12.73
CA GLY A 306 28.91 -17.00 12.44
C GLY A 306 28.92 -17.75 13.75
N VAL A 307 27.92 -18.61 13.92
CA VAL A 307 27.91 -19.64 14.95
C VAL A 307 29.14 -20.48 14.67
N LYS A 308 30.25 -20.17 15.34
CA LYS A 308 31.35 -21.10 15.50
C LYS A 308 30.82 -22.21 16.40
N THR A 309 30.31 -23.26 15.77
CA THR A 309 30.20 -24.57 16.41
C THR A 309 31.60 -24.93 16.91
N LYS A 310 31.70 -25.01 18.24
CA LYS A 310 32.84 -25.65 18.92
C LYS A 310 32.76 -27.17 18.72
#